data_AF-A0A2S2QWX9-F1
#
_entry.id   AF-A0A2S2QWX9-F1
#
_cell.length_a   1.000
_cell.length_b   1.000
_cell.length_c   1.000
_cell.angle_alpha   90.00
_cell.angle_beta   90.00
_cell.angle_gamma   90.00
#
_symmetry.space_group_name_H-M   'P 1'
#
loop_
_entity.id
_entity.type
_entity.pdbx_description
1 polymer ?
#
loop_
_entity_poly.entity_id
_entity_poly.type
_entity_poly.pdbx_seq_one_letter_code
_entity_poly.pdbx_strand_id
1 'polypeptide(L)'
;MDTANLPRDHPCYIAKWKKISGMFSDETDGKTMTEFIALRAKSYSYILVNKEKIKAKDIRGHVVKNHMSFNYHKQCLFGDLNFNVYRENVSIRSFNHNIMTIKSNKLTYNSYDDKRYVLKDQIHTLPHGHYKIK
;
A
#
# COMPACT_ATOMS: atom_id res chain seq x y z
N MET A 1 3.22 -23.48 2.39
CA MET A 1 2.71 -22.22 2.95
C MET A 1 2.75 -22.33 4.46
N ASP A 2 3.30 -21.35 5.16
CA ASP A 2 3.29 -21.26 6.62
C ASP A 2 1.94 -20.71 7.07
N THR A 3 1.08 -21.62 7.53
CA THR A 3 -0.25 -21.36 8.08
C THR A 3 -0.30 -21.65 9.58
N ALA A 4 0.85 -21.73 10.24
CA ALA A 4 0.96 -22.09 11.66
C ALA A 4 0.35 -21.04 12.61
N ASN A 5 -0.07 -19.90 12.07
CA ASN A 5 -0.76 -18.83 12.79
C ASN A 5 -2.28 -19.00 12.84
N LEU A 6 -2.84 -19.93 12.06
CA LEU A 6 -4.26 -20.24 12.12
C LEU A 6 -4.63 -20.93 13.45
N PRO A 7 -5.92 -20.90 13.85
CA PRO A 7 -6.41 -21.72 14.96
C PRO A 7 -6.12 -23.20 14.70
N ARG A 8 -5.82 -23.98 15.77
CA ARG A 8 -5.50 -25.41 15.65
C ARG A 8 -6.65 -26.24 15.07
N ASP A 9 -7.89 -25.78 15.28
CA ASP A 9 -9.10 -26.44 14.78
C ASP A 9 -9.37 -26.14 13.29
N HIS A 10 -8.58 -25.26 12.67
CA HIS A 10 -8.76 -24.89 11.28
C HIS A 10 -8.20 -25.99 10.34
N PRO A 11 -8.93 -26.41 9.28
CA PRO A 11 -8.50 -27.50 8.39
C PRO A 11 -7.15 -27.24 7.70
N CYS A 12 -6.81 -25.97 7.50
CA CYS A 12 -5.53 -25.56 6.89
C CYS A 12 -4.39 -25.30 7.90
N TYR A 13 -4.57 -25.59 9.19
CA TYR A 13 -3.51 -25.42 10.19
C TYR A 13 -2.38 -26.43 9.98
N ILE A 14 -1.17 -25.95 9.71
CA ILE A 14 0.01 -26.81 9.57
C ILE A 14 1.20 -26.20 10.31
N ALA A 15 1.58 -26.78 11.45
CA ALA A 15 2.72 -26.34 12.25
C ALA A 15 4.09 -26.67 11.63
N LYS A 16 4.16 -27.67 10.74
CA LYS A 16 5.40 -28.19 10.15
C LYS A 16 6.20 -27.14 9.37
N TRP A 17 5.53 -26.16 8.76
CA TRP A 17 6.14 -25.18 7.87
C TRP A 17 6.49 -23.85 8.55
N LYS A 18 6.35 -23.80 9.87
CA LYS A 18 6.53 -22.57 10.65
C LYS A 18 7.95 -22.03 10.50
N LYS A 19 8.07 -20.79 10.00
CA LYS A 19 9.34 -20.05 9.86
C LYS A 19 10.43 -20.78 9.05
N ILE A 20 10.05 -21.64 8.11
CA ILE A 20 11.01 -22.24 7.17
C ILE A 20 11.34 -21.22 6.08
N SER A 21 12.64 -20.92 5.91
CA SER A 21 13.11 -20.01 4.87
C SER A 21 12.76 -20.51 3.47
N GLY A 22 12.39 -19.60 2.57
CA GLY A 22 11.99 -19.91 1.19
C GLY A 22 10.53 -20.38 1.04
N MET A 23 9.80 -20.57 2.13
CA MET A 23 8.37 -20.90 2.07
C MET A 23 7.52 -19.63 2.09
N PHE A 24 6.38 -19.66 1.38
CA PHE A 24 5.36 -18.60 1.48
C PHE A 24 4.76 -18.58 2.88
N SER A 25 4.68 -17.40 3.49
CA SER A 25 4.00 -17.21 4.77
C SER A 25 2.65 -16.52 4.60
N ASP A 26 1.70 -16.82 5.47
CA ASP A 26 0.48 -16.03 5.58
C ASP A 26 0.79 -14.65 6.19
N GLU A 27 0.80 -13.60 5.36
CA GLU A 27 1.05 -12.21 5.78
C GLU A 27 -0.07 -11.63 6.65
N THR A 28 -1.27 -12.21 6.57
CA THR A 28 -2.45 -11.72 7.26
C THR A 28 -2.68 -12.35 8.62
N ASP A 29 -1.87 -13.35 8.99
CA ASP A 29 -1.94 -14.00 10.31
C ASP A 29 -3.34 -14.57 10.58
N GLY A 30 -3.93 -15.20 9.55
CA GLY A 30 -5.28 -15.77 9.56
C GLY A 30 -6.43 -14.76 9.51
N LYS A 31 -6.14 -13.46 9.40
CA LYS A 31 -7.15 -12.40 9.46
C LYS A 31 -7.70 -12.10 8.06
N THR A 32 -9.01 -12.10 7.93
CA THR A 32 -9.66 -11.80 6.66
C THR A 32 -9.49 -10.32 6.28
N MET A 33 -9.08 -10.07 5.03
CA MET A 33 -9.08 -8.75 4.42
C MET A 33 -10.48 -8.48 3.85
N THR A 34 -11.14 -7.42 4.31
CA THR A 34 -12.52 -7.10 3.89
C THR A 34 -12.54 -6.14 2.71
N GLU A 35 -11.63 -5.17 2.70
CA GLU A 35 -11.54 -4.16 1.65
C GLU A 35 -10.09 -3.90 1.27
N PHE A 36 -9.86 -3.64 -0.01
CA PHE A 36 -8.55 -3.36 -0.58
C PHE A 36 -8.66 -2.28 -1.66
N ILE A 37 -7.77 -1.30 -1.60
CA ILE A 37 -7.68 -0.20 -2.55
C ILE A 37 -6.21 -0.03 -2.94
N ALA A 38 -5.91 -0.12 -4.23
CA ALA A 38 -4.59 0.16 -4.78
C ALA A 38 -4.65 1.36 -5.71
N LEU A 39 -3.78 2.35 -5.45
CA LEU A 39 -3.63 3.51 -6.32
C LEU A 39 -2.53 3.30 -7.35
N ARG A 40 -1.40 2.74 -6.93
CA ARG A 40 -0.21 2.48 -7.76
C ARG A 40 0.62 1.37 -7.15
N ALA A 41 1.58 0.83 -7.91
CA ALA A 41 2.64 -0.01 -7.36
C ALA A 41 3.25 0.57 -6.07
N LYS A 42 3.21 -0.22 -4.99
CA LYS A 42 3.70 0.13 -3.64
C LYS A 42 2.96 1.32 -2.98
N SER A 43 1.74 1.63 -3.45
CA SER A 43 0.82 2.62 -2.87
C SER A 43 -0.60 2.04 -2.78
N TYR A 44 -0.96 1.47 -1.64
CA TYR A 44 -2.24 0.79 -1.42
C TYR A 44 -2.65 0.81 0.06
N SER A 45 -3.92 0.56 0.31
CA SER A 45 -4.49 0.44 1.64
C SER A 45 -5.51 -0.69 1.70
N TYR A 46 -5.63 -1.32 2.86
CA TYR A 46 -6.56 -2.41 3.08
C TYR A 46 -7.03 -2.47 4.53
N ILE A 47 -8.20 -3.08 4.74
CA ILE A 47 -8.79 -3.27 6.06
C ILE A 47 -8.64 -4.74 6.44
N LEU A 48 -8.02 -4.97 7.60
CA LEU A 48 -7.80 -6.28 8.18
C LEU A 48 -8.57 -6.37 9.50
N VAL A 49 -9.71 -7.06 9.52
CA VAL A 49 -10.57 -7.20 10.72
C VAL A 49 -10.77 -5.83 11.41
N ASN A 50 -11.34 -4.87 10.67
CA ASN A 50 -11.60 -3.48 11.09
C ASN A 50 -10.36 -2.62 11.42
N LYS A 51 -9.13 -3.09 11.12
CA LYS A 51 -7.92 -2.28 11.25
C LYS A 51 -7.40 -1.86 9.88
N GLU A 52 -7.31 -0.56 9.64
CA GLU A 52 -6.71 -0.04 8.41
C GLU A 52 -5.19 -0.24 8.42
N LYS A 53 -4.66 -0.68 7.29
CA LYS A 53 -3.23 -0.72 7.00
C LYS A 53 -2.99 0.05 5.71
N ILE A 54 -2.01 0.93 5.74
CA ILE A 54 -1.63 1.78 4.60
C ILE A 54 -0.17 1.50 4.25
N LYS A 55 0.09 1.34 2.97
CA LYS A 55 1.43 1.19 2.38
C LYS A 55 1.58 2.27 1.33
N ALA A 56 2.41 3.26 1.61
CA ALA A 56 2.68 4.36 0.68
C ALA A 56 4.20 4.53 0.55
N LYS A 57 4.76 4.12 -0.59
CA LYS A 57 6.18 4.31 -0.87
C LYS A 57 6.52 5.81 -0.86
N ASP A 58 7.71 6.14 -0.39
CA ASP A 58 8.29 7.49 -0.35
C ASP A 58 7.64 8.46 0.65
N ILE A 59 6.53 8.08 1.29
CA ILE A 59 5.90 8.80 2.40
C ILE A 59 6.47 8.31 3.73
N ARG A 60 6.71 9.24 4.67
CA ARG A 60 7.25 8.92 5.98
C ARG A 60 6.18 8.29 6.87
N GLY A 61 6.57 7.34 7.72
CA GLY A 61 5.63 6.59 8.57
C GLY A 61 4.77 7.46 9.48
N HIS A 62 5.30 8.58 10.00
CA HIS A 62 4.50 9.50 10.81
C HIS A 62 3.38 10.18 10.01
N VAL A 63 3.63 10.51 8.74
CA VAL A 63 2.59 11.08 7.86
C VAL A 63 1.56 10.02 7.52
N VAL A 64 1.99 8.78 7.25
CA VAL A 64 1.06 7.66 7.02
C VAL A 64 0.15 7.44 8.22
N LYS A 65 0.70 7.46 9.44
CA LYS A 65 -0.06 7.20 10.67
C LYS A 65 -1.04 8.32 11.03
N ASN A 66 -0.66 9.58 10.83
CA ASN A 66 -1.41 10.73 11.36
C ASN A 66 -2.29 11.42 10.31
N HIS A 67 -1.95 11.29 9.03
CA HIS A 67 -2.58 12.07 7.96
C HIS A 67 -3.11 11.23 6.80
N MET A 68 -2.84 9.91 6.79
CA MET A 68 -3.40 9.02 5.79
C MET A 68 -4.50 8.13 6.35
N SER A 69 -5.55 7.91 5.58
CA SER A 69 -6.66 7.02 5.93
C SER A 69 -7.15 6.24 4.72
N PHE A 70 -7.76 5.08 4.95
CA PHE A 70 -8.40 4.28 3.92
C PHE A 70 -9.45 5.07 3.12
N ASN A 71 -10.29 5.88 3.78
CA ASN A 71 -11.35 6.64 3.11
C ASN A 71 -10.80 7.64 2.08
N TYR A 72 -9.69 8.31 2.40
CA TYR A 72 -9.02 9.20 1.45
C TYR A 72 -8.41 8.46 0.25
N HIS A 73 -7.99 7.19 0.40
CA HIS A 73 -7.60 6.37 -0.76
C HIS A 73 -8.80 6.09 -1.67
N LYS A 74 -9.97 5.81 -1.08
CA LYS A 74 -11.22 5.61 -1.83
C LYS A 74 -11.63 6.87 -2.59
N GLN A 75 -11.53 8.03 -1.94
CA GLN A 75 -11.78 9.33 -2.57
C GLN A 75 -10.77 9.64 -3.67
N CYS A 76 -9.49 9.32 -3.48
CA CYS A 76 -8.48 9.51 -4.53
C CYS A 76 -8.69 8.59 -5.73
N LEU A 77 -9.23 7.38 -5.52
CA LEU A 77 -9.48 6.43 -6.60
C LEU A 77 -10.74 6.80 -7.39
N PHE A 78 -11.87 7.07 -6.71
CA PHE A 78 -13.19 7.24 -7.35
C PHE A 78 -13.70 8.69 -7.41
N GLY A 79 -13.10 9.61 -6.65
CA GLY A 79 -13.55 10.98 -6.50
C GLY A 79 -12.87 11.95 -7.47
N ASP A 80 -12.73 13.20 -7.03
CA ASP A 80 -12.25 14.28 -7.89
C ASP A 80 -10.79 14.08 -8.34
N LEU A 81 -10.58 14.29 -9.65
CA LEU A 81 -9.28 14.26 -10.32
C LEU A 81 -8.23 15.21 -9.70
N ASN A 82 -8.67 16.17 -8.87
CA ASN A 82 -7.82 17.19 -8.24
C ASN A 82 -7.58 16.95 -6.75
N PHE A 83 -7.71 15.71 -6.25
CA PHE A 83 -7.38 15.37 -4.86
C PHE A 83 -5.86 15.39 -4.60
N ASN A 84 -5.25 16.57 -4.73
CA ASN A 84 -3.83 16.81 -4.56
C ASN A 84 -3.52 17.19 -3.12
N VAL A 85 -3.40 16.18 -2.26
CA VAL A 85 -3.01 16.39 -0.86
C VAL A 85 -1.50 16.30 -0.72
N TYR A 86 -0.88 17.44 -0.43
CA TYR A 86 0.54 17.51 -0.10
C TYR A 86 0.73 17.51 1.41
N ARG A 87 1.74 16.78 1.88
CA ARG A 87 2.15 16.77 3.30
C ARG A 87 3.65 16.91 3.44
N GLU A 88 4.04 17.64 4.48
CA GLU A 88 5.43 17.78 4.87
C GLU A 88 5.96 16.46 5.44
N ASN A 89 6.98 15.91 4.78
CA ASN A 89 7.74 14.78 5.27
C ASN A 89 9.04 15.28 5.90
N VAL A 90 9.14 15.17 7.22
CA VAL A 90 10.36 15.52 7.95
C VAL A 90 11.24 14.28 8.13
N SER A 91 12.55 14.44 7.92
CA SER A 91 13.53 13.39 8.26
C SER A 91 14.92 13.94 8.53
N ILE A 92 15.64 13.26 9.40
CA ILE A 92 17.05 13.54 9.69
C ILE A 92 17.91 12.72 8.72
N ARG A 93 18.90 13.36 8.07
CA ARG A 93 19.87 12.70 7.18
C ARG A 93 21.27 13.23 7.41
N SER A 94 22.27 12.42 7.09
CA SER A 94 23.68 12.82 7.10
C SER A 94 24.18 13.00 5.68
N PHE A 95 24.85 14.12 5.42
CA PHE A 95 25.60 14.35 4.18
C PHE A 95 27.00 14.79 4.55
N ASN A 96 28.03 14.11 4.04
CA ASN A 96 29.42 14.39 4.35
C ASN A 96 29.66 14.50 5.88
N HIS A 97 29.09 13.56 6.64
CA HIS A 97 29.12 13.52 8.11
C HIS A 97 28.39 14.68 8.83
N ASN A 98 27.74 15.58 8.11
CA ASN A 98 26.92 16.63 8.69
C ASN A 98 25.45 16.21 8.76
N ILE A 99 24.93 16.13 9.98
CA ILE A 99 23.53 15.79 10.25
C ILE A 99 22.66 17.02 10.00
N MET A 100 21.63 16.86 9.19
CA MET A 100 20.66 17.92 8.89
C MET A 100 19.23 17.39 8.86
N THR A 101 18.29 18.27 9.18
CA THR A 101 16.86 17.99 9.05
C THR A 101 16.39 18.40 7.66
N ILE A 102 15.92 17.43 6.88
CA ILE A 102 15.30 17.68 5.58
C ILE A 102 13.79 17.66 5.76
N LYS A 103 13.16 18.73 5.29
CA LYS A 103 11.71 18.82 5.11
C LYS A 103 11.43 18.75 3.62
N SER A 104 10.54 17.85 3.21
CA SER A 104 10.14 17.72 1.82
C SER A 104 8.63 17.65 1.73
N ASN A 105 8.02 18.56 0.97
CA ASN A 105 6.60 18.50 0.72
C ASN A 105 6.31 17.45 -0.37
N LYS A 106 5.51 16.44 -0.06
CA LYS A 106 5.23 15.32 -0.97
C LYS A 106 3.73 15.12 -1.17
N LEU A 107 3.35 14.77 -2.39
CA LEU A 107 2.00 14.34 -2.73
C LEU A 107 1.72 12.98 -2.05
N THR A 108 0.70 12.89 -1.20
CA THR A 108 0.43 11.69 -0.40
C THR A 108 -0.46 10.68 -1.11
N TYR A 109 -1.43 11.14 -1.89
CA TYR A 109 -2.31 10.30 -2.69
C TYR A 109 -2.09 10.60 -4.16
N ASN A 110 -1.85 9.55 -4.94
CA ASN A 110 -1.68 9.65 -6.37
C ASN A 110 -2.10 8.32 -7.02
N SER A 111 -3.19 8.36 -7.80
CA SER A 111 -3.70 7.27 -8.61
C SER A 111 -3.06 7.20 -9.99
N TYR A 112 -2.24 8.18 -10.38
CA TYR A 112 -1.55 8.17 -11.66
C TYR A 112 -0.38 7.18 -11.63
N ASP A 113 -0.51 6.10 -12.41
CA ASP A 113 0.53 5.07 -12.58
C ASP A 113 1.21 5.20 -13.94
N ASP A 114 2.38 5.83 -13.98
CA ASP A 114 3.19 6.03 -15.19
C ASP A 114 3.52 4.73 -15.95
N LYS A 115 3.41 3.57 -15.28
CA LYS A 115 3.83 2.28 -15.84
C LYS A 115 2.73 1.55 -16.61
N ARG A 116 1.47 1.99 -16.48
CA ARG A 116 0.32 1.32 -17.09
C ARG A 116 -0.64 2.35 -17.66
N TYR A 117 -1.38 1.96 -18.69
CA TYR A 117 -2.49 2.74 -19.21
C TYR A 117 -3.75 2.45 -18.39
N VAL A 118 -4.23 3.44 -17.65
CA VAL A 118 -5.45 3.33 -16.83
C VAL A 118 -6.69 3.56 -17.72
N LEU A 119 -7.64 2.63 -17.69
CA LEU A 119 -8.89 2.74 -18.45
C LEU A 119 -9.86 3.73 -17.80
N LYS A 120 -10.94 4.07 -18.51
CA LYS A 120 -11.94 5.07 -18.07
C LYS A 120 -12.61 4.74 -16.73
N ASP A 121 -12.64 3.47 -16.35
CA ASP A 121 -13.20 3.00 -15.08
C ASP A 121 -12.23 3.14 -13.89
N GLN A 122 -11.02 3.67 -14.11
CA GLN A 122 -9.96 3.92 -13.11
C GLN A 122 -9.41 2.66 -12.41
N ILE A 123 -9.99 1.49 -12.65
CA ILE A 123 -9.62 0.22 -12.00
C ILE A 123 -8.80 -0.64 -12.96
N HIS A 124 -9.27 -0.79 -14.19
CA HIS A 124 -8.63 -1.69 -15.13
C HIS A 124 -7.45 -0.98 -15.79
N THR A 125 -6.32 -1.70 -15.88
CA THR A 125 -5.09 -1.13 -16.42
C THR A 125 -4.45 -2.06 -17.43
N LEU A 126 -3.97 -1.49 -18.53
CA LEU A 126 -3.32 -2.21 -19.62
C LEU A 126 -1.82 -1.88 -19.66
N PRO A 127 -0.96 -2.81 -20.11
CA PRO A 127 0.43 -2.48 -20.38
C PRO A 127 0.54 -1.51 -21.56
N HIS A 128 1.55 -0.66 -21.57
CA HIS A 128 1.86 0.19 -22.71
C HIS A 128 2.04 -0.64 -23.99
N GLY A 129 1.45 -0.21 -25.11
CA GLY A 129 1.49 -0.93 -26.39
C GLY A 129 0.46 -2.05 -26.54
N HIS A 130 -0.44 -2.25 -25.58
CA HIS A 130 -1.54 -3.21 -25.71
C HIS A 130 -2.48 -2.84 -26.88
N TYR A 131 -2.96 -3.84 -27.63
CA TYR A 131 -3.76 -3.64 -28.84
C TYR A 131 -5.05 -2.83 -28.62
N LYS A 132 -5.66 -2.95 -27.42
CA LYS A 132 -6.88 -2.20 -27.03
C LYS A 132 -6.64 -0.72 -26.67
N ILE A 133 -5.38 -0.26 -26.66
CA ILE A 133 -5.06 1.16 -26.40
C ILE A 133 -5.17 1.98 -27.69
N LYS A 134 -5.25 1.33 -28.86
CA LYS A 134 -5.45 1.95 -30.17
C LYS A 134 -6.92 1.98 -30.57
#